data_AF-A0AAE8HLR6-F1
#
_entry.id   AF-A0AAE8HLR6-F1
#
_cell.length_a   1.000
_cell.length_b   1.000
_cell.length_c   1.000
_cell.angle_alpha   90.00
_cell.angle_beta   90.00
_cell.angle_gamma   90.00
#
_symmetry.space_group_name_H-M   'P 1'
#
loop_
_entity.id
_entity.type
_entity.pdbx_description
1 polymer ?
#
loop_
_entity_poly.entity_id
_entity_poly.type
_entity_poly.pdbx_seq_one_letter_code
_entity_poly.pdbx_strand_id
1 'polypeptide(L)'
;MIAFFMIFPALFMIHEMEELIFMPGFVTKLPASKATKKVQAYYSPLVFNLTVLEQLLLLLLVLGISYYSKHFGFYVTVIIAYIYHIVGHLVQSLVLRRYVPGLIGGIITAVISFAFLFSFGLVDYRYYLYALVTLLIIFGNILLSFKVLNQLL
;
A
#
# COMPACT_ATOMS: atom_id res chain seq x y z
N MET A 1 -20.26 -10.44 -0.84
CA MET A 1 -19.61 -9.37 -0.05
C MET A 1 -18.45 -9.91 0.79
N ILE A 2 -18.69 -10.79 1.77
CA ILE A 2 -17.64 -11.27 2.69
C ILE A 2 -16.48 -12.00 1.98
N ALA A 3 -16.78 -12.89 1.03
CA ALA A 3 -15.75 -13.60 0.26
C ALA A 3 -14.80 -12.66 -0.49
N PHE A 4 -15.28 -11.50 -0.92
CA PHE A 4 -14.42 -10.50 -1.59
C PHE A 4 -13.49 -9.79 -0.59
N PHE A 5 -13.99 -9.42 0.58
CA PHE A 5 -13.14 -8.84 1.63
C PHE A 5 -12.03 -9.81 2.08
N MET A 6 -12.23 -11.12 1.93
CA MET A 6 -11.19 -12.13 2.20
C MET A 6 -10.13 -12.23 1.09
N ILE A 7 -10.43 -11.79 -0.14
CA ILE A 7 -9.49 -11.82 -1.28
C ILE A 7 -8.56 -10.60 -1.29
N PHE A 8 -9.01 -9.46 -0.75
CA PHE A 8 -8.23 -8.21 -0.81
C PHE A 8 -6.80 -8.32 -0.22
N PRO A 9 -6.53 -9.02 0.91
CA PRO A 9 -5.16 -9.20 1.38
C PRO A 9 -4.26 -9.93 0.37
N ALA A 10 -4.80 -10.85 -0.43
CA ALA A 10 -4.05 -11.50 -1.49
C ALA A 10 -3.75 -10.54 -2.65
N LEU A 11 -4.72 -9.68 -3.03
CA LEU A 11 -4.50 -8.64 -4.04
C LEU A 11 -3.42 -7.64 -3.59
N PHE A 12 -3.47 -7.19 -2.33
CA PHE A 12 -2.44 -6.38 -1.72
C PHE A 12 -1.07 -7.06 -1.83
N MET A 13 -0.96 -8.35 -1.47
CA MET A 13 0.32 -9.06 -1.56
C MET A 13 0.83 -9.25 -2.99
N ILE A 14 -0.03 -9.37 -4.01
CA ILE A 14 0.41 -9.43 -5.41
C ILE A 14 1.14 -8.14 -5.81
N HIS A 15 0.62 -6.98 -5.38
CA HIS A 15 1.28 -5.69 -5.55
C HIS A 15 2.60 -5.62 -4.79
N GLU A 16 2.58 -5.97 -3.49
CA GLU A 16 3.78 -5.95 -2.65
C GLU A 16 4.88 -6.88 -3.18
N MET A 17 4.54 -8.02 -3.77
CA MET A 17 5.53 -8.93 -4.38
C MET A 17 6.33 -8.26 -5.50
N GLU A 18 5.72 -7.39 -6.30
CA GLU A 18 6.43 -6.60 -7.29
C GLU A 18 7.42 -5.62 -6.64
N GLU A 19 7.01 -4.97 -5.55
CA GLU A 19 7.91 -4.11 -4.78
C GLU A 19 9.05 -4.92 -4.15
N LEU A 20 8.77 -6.03 -3.47
CA LEU A 20 9.76 -6.88 -2.82
C LEU A 20 10.86 -7.35 -3.80
N ILE A 21 10.47 -7.68 -5.04
CA ILE A 21 11.41 -8.18 -6.06
C ILE A 21 12.23 -7.02 -6.66
N PHE A 22 11.59 -5.90 -7.02
CA PHE A 22 12.23 -4.88 -7.86
C PHE A 22 12.70 -3.62 -7.11
N MET A 23 12.20 -3.35 -5.89
CA MET A 23 12.56 -2.17 -5.09
C MET A 23 14.07 -2.06 -4.79
N PRO A 24 14.80 -3.15 -4.44
CA PRO A 24 16.25 -3.06 -4.21
C PRO A 24 17.01 -2.57 -5.45
N GLY A 25 16.66 -3.12 -6.61
CA GLY A 25 17.27 -2.73 -7.89
C GLY A 25 16.86 -1.33 -8.34
N PHE A 26 15.65 -0.90 -8.01
CA PHE A 26 15.17 0.44 -8.31
C PHE A 26 15.91 1.51 -7.48
N VAL A 27 15.98 1.33 -6.16
CA VAL A 27 16.59 2.31 -5.24
C VAL A 27 18.07 2.52 -5.52
N THR A 28 18.81 1.43 -5.80
CA THR A 28 20.24 1.48 -6.15
C THR A 28 20.52 2.21 -7.48
N LYS A 29 19.56 2.19 -8.42
CA LYS A 29 19.67 2.85 -9.74
C LYS A 29 19.11 4.28 -9.76
N LEU A 30 18.64 4.80 -8.62
CA LEU A 30 18.19 6.20 -8.54
C LEU A 30 19.35 7.17 -8.81
N PRO A 31 19.12 8.27 -9.55
CA PRO A 31 20.17 9.25 -9.86
C PRO A 31 20.69 9.90 -8.57
N ALA A 32 21.95 10.31 -8.52
CA ALA A 32 22.56 10.88 -7.31
C ALA A 32 22.16 12.34 -7.07
N SER A 33 20.96 12.56 -6.52
CA SER A 33 20.46 13.85 -6.03
C SER A 33 20.44 13.88 -4.50
N LYS A 34 20.32 15.06 -3.89
CA LYS A 34 20.19 15.18 -2.42
C LYS A 34 18.98 14.39 -1.87
N ALA A 35 17.87 14.36 -2.62
CA ALA A 35 16.66 13.66 -2.20
C ALA A 35 16.82 12.14 -2.30
N THR A 36 17.34 11.64 -3.42
CA THR A 36 17.54 10.21 -3.65
C THR A 36 18.67 9.62 -2.80
N LYS A 37 19.72 10.40 -2.46
CA LYS A 37 20.73 9.98 -1.47
C LYS A 37 20.12 9.69 -0.10
N LYS A 38 19.13 10.48 0.34
CA LYS A 38 18.41 10.21 1.59
C LYS A 38 17.62 8.91 1.49
N VAL A 39 16.91 8.68 0.37
CA VAL A 39 16.16 7.43 0.14
C VAL A 39 17.12 6.23 0.16
N GLN A 40 18.25 6.31 -0.54
CA GLN A 40 19.25 5.24 -0.58
C GLN A 40 19.86 4.96 0.79
N ALA A 41 20.13 5.99 1.60
CA ALA A 41 20.67 5.83 2.94
C ALA A 41 19.67 5.24 3.95
N TYR A 42 18.37 5.46 3.72
CA TYR A 42 17.30 5.05 4.62
C TYR A 42 16.64 3.72 4.24
N TYR A 43 16.91 3.24 3.03
CA TYR A 43 16.38 2.01 2.48
C TYR A 43 17.29 0.83 2.84
N SER A 44 16.69 -0.20 3.43
CA SER A 44 17.27 -1.52 3.60
C SER A 44 16.23 -2.56 3.15
N PRO A 45 16.59 -3.57 2.34
CA PRO A 45 15.65 -4.63 1.95
C PRO A 45 15.03 -5.33 3.16
N LEU A 46 15.79 -5.56 4.24
CA LEU A 46 15.26 -6.19 5.44
C LEU A 46 14.23 -5.30 6.13
N VAL A 47 14.53 -4.01 6.30
CA VAL A 47 13.61 -3.03 6.90
C VAL A 47 12.34 -2.92 6.07
N PHE A 48 12.47 -2.79 4.75
CA PHE A 48 11.33 -2.74 3.82
C PHE A 48 10.46 -3.99 3.95
N ASN A 49 11.04 -5.19 3.88
CA ASN A 49 10.29 -6.45 3.97
C ASN A 49 9.55 -6.59 5.32
N LEU A 50 10.17 -6.16 6.43
CA LEU A 50 9.54 -6.18 7.75
C LEU A 50 8.38 -5.19 7.84
N THR A 51 8.52 -4.00 7.25
CA THR A 51 7.42 -3.03 7.17
C THR A 51 6.26 -3.57 6.32
N VAL A 52 6.53 -4.25 5.20
CA VAL A 52 5.49 -4.91 4.38
C VAL A 52 4.76 -5.99 5.19
N LEU A 53 5.50 -6.81 5.95
CA LEU A 53 4.91 -7.80 6.85
C LEU A 53 4.00 -7.15 7.90
N GLU A 54 4.44 -6.05 8.51
CA GLU A 54 3.63 -5.29 9.46
C GLU A 54 2.33 -4.79 8.82
N GLN A 55 2.39 -4.20 7.61
CA GLN A 55 1.19 -3.76 6.88
C GLN A 55 0.22 -4.91 6.61
N LEU A 56 0.73 -6.08 6.22
CA LEU A 56 -0.11 -7.27 6.02
C LEU A 56 -0.79 -7.70 7.33
N LEU A 57 -0.05 -7.74 8.44
CA LEU A 57 -0.61 -8.13 9.74
C LEU A 57 -1.68 -7.15 10.22
N LEU A 58 -1.44 -5.85 10.06
CA LEU A 58 -2.44 -4.81 10.37
C LEU A 58 -3.67 -4.93 9.46
N LEU A 59 -3.49 -5.17 8.16
CA LEU A 59 -4.59 -5.39 7.22
C LEU A 59 -5.44 -6.60 7.63
N LEU A 60 -4.80 -7.72 7.99
CA LEU A 60 -5.48 -8.92 8.46
C LEU A 60 -6.20 -8.69 9.81
N LEU A 61 -5.61 -7.92 10.71
CA LEU A 61 -6.23 -7.53 11.98
C LEU A 61 -7.51 -6.70 11.73
N VAL A 62 -7.43 -5.69 10.86
CA VAL A 62 -8.59 -4.86 10.50
C VAL A 62 -9.67 -5.71 9.84
N LEU A 63 -9.30 -6.63 8.95
CA LEU A 63 -10.23 -7.58 8.34
C LEU A 63 -10.90 -8.46 9.42
N GLY A 64 -10.13 -9.01 10.36
CA GLY A 64 -10.62 -9.84 11.46
C GLY A 64 -11.62 -9.09 12.36
N ILE A 65 -11.29 -7.86 12.76
CA ILE A 65 -12.17 -6.98 13.55
C ILE A 65 -13.45 -6.67 12.77
N SER A 66 -13.33 -6.35 11.48
CA SER A 66 -14.48 -6.05 10.62
C SER A 66 -15.41 -7.26 10.46
N TYR A 67 -14.83 -8.45 10.32
CA TYR A 67 -15.57 -9.70 10.20
C TYR A 67 -16.29 -10.08 11.51
N TYR A 68 -15.64 -9.89 12.66
CA TYR A 68 -16.22 -10.14 13.98
C TYR A 68 -17.37 -9.16 14.29
N SER A 69 -17.13 -7.86 14.09
CA SER A 69 -18.10 -6.79 14.35
C SER A 69 -19.21 -6.67 13.32
N LYS A 70 -19.09 -7.34 12.15
CA LYS A 70 -19.99 -7.20 10.99
C LYS A 70 -20.02 -5.79 10.38
N HIS A 71 -19.01 -4.96 10.66
CA HIS A 71 -18.89 -3.61 10.13
C HIS A 71 -17.61 -3.46 9.29
N PHE A 72 -17.77 -3.31 7.98
CA PHE A 72 -16.64 -3.21 7.03
C PHE A 72 -16.32 -1.78 6.59
N GLY A 73 -16.96 -0.76 7.17
CA GLY A 73 -16.80 0.63 6.72
C GLY A 73 -15.34 1.09 6.72
N PHE A 74 -14.60 0.84 7.80
CA PHE A 74 -13.17 1.15 7.86
C PHE A 74 -12.33 0.25 6.94
N TYR A 75 -12.69 -1.03 6.77
CA TYR A 75 -12.00 -1.89 5.82
C TYR A 75 -12.15 -1.41 4.36
N VAL A 76 -13.32 -0.88 4.00
CA VAL A 76 -13.56 -0.23 2.71
C VAL A 76 -12.66 0.99 2.52
N THR A 77 -12.46 1.81 3.56
CA THR A 77 -11.55 2.97 3.45
C THR A 77 -10.08 2.53 3.30
N VAL A 78 -9.68 1.38 3.86
CA VAL A 78 -8.36 0.78 3.62
C VAL A 78 -8.21 0.34 2.15
N ILE A 79 -9.22 -0.30 1.56
CA ILE A 79 -9.20 -0.70 0.13
C ILE A 79 -9.10 0.54 -0.78
N ILE A 80 -9.84 1.60 -0.49
CA ILE A 80 -9.77 2.84 -1.28
C ILE A 80 -8.42 3.55 -1.07
N ALA A 81 -7.88 3.56 0.16
CA ALA A 81 -6.55 4.10 0.44
C ALA A 81 -5.47 3.36 -0.36
N TYR A 82 -5.59 2.04 -0.49
CA TYR A 82 -4.74 1.25 -1.37
C TYR A 82 -4.83 1.69 -2.84
N ILE A 83 -6.05 1.93 -3.37
CA ILE A 83 -6.20 2.44 -4.74
C ILE A 83 -5.51 3.81 -4.90
N TYR A 84 -5.63 4.70 -3.92
CA TYR A 84 -4.91 5.98 -3.93
C TYR A 84 -3.38 5.81 -3.90
N HIS A 85 -2.89 4.84 -3.14
CA HIS A 85 -1.46 4.50 -3.11
C HIS A 85 -0.94 4.10 -4.49
N ILE A 86 -1.70 3.28 -5.24
CA ILE A 86 -1.36 2.91 -6.62
C ILE A 86 -1.35 4.13 -7.56
N VAL A 87 -2.28 5.08 -7.38
CA VAL A 87 -2.23 6.37 -8.09
C VAL A 87 -0.93 7.13 -7.75
N GLY A 88 -0.46 7.03 -6.51
CA GLY A 88 0.86 7.51 -6.08
C GLY A 88 1.99 6.92 -6.92
N HIS A 89 2.04 5.60 -7.12
CA HIS A 89 3.03 4.95 -8.00
C HIS A 89 2.96 5.46 -9.45
N LEU A 90 1.76 5.69 -9.97
CA LEU A 90 1.58 6.24 -11.30
C LEU A 90 2.18 7.64 -11.40
N VAL A 91 1.85 8.53 -10.45
CA VAL A 91 2.40 9.88 -10.38
C VAL A 91 3.93 9.84 -10.23
N GLN A 92 4.46 9.00 -9.35
CA GLN A 92 5.91 8.82 -9.17
C GLN A 92 6.58 8.36 -10.46
N SER A 93 5.97 7.43 -11.20
CA SER A 93 6.51 6.92 -12.46
C SER A 93 6.55 7.99 -13.54
N LEU A 94 5.53 8.85 -13.62
CA LEU A 94 5.48 9.98 -14.53
C LEU A 94 6.54 11.04 -14.18
N VAL A 95 6.67 11.38 -12.90
CA VAL A 95 7.64 12.38 -12.41
C VAL A 95 9.08 11.91 -12.60
N LEU A 96 9.37 10.65 -12.27
CA LEU A 96 10.70 10.06 -12.41
C LEU A 96 11.01 9.65 -13.86
N ARG A 97 10.01 9.63 -14.74
CA ARG A 97 10.08 9.12 -16.12
C ARG A 97 10.68 7.71 -16.17
N ARG A 98 10.32 6.89 -15.19
CA ARG A 98 10.85 5.55 -14.97
C ARG A 98 9.75 4.69 -14.39
N TYR A 99 9.83 3.39 -14.65
CA TYR A 99 8.98 2.42 -13.97
C TYR A 99 9.32 2.38 -12.48
N VAL A 100 8.29 2.48 -11.64
CA VAL A 100 8.38 2.30 -10.19
C VAL A 100 7.84 0.90 -9.84
N PRO A 101 8.59 0.10 -9.06
CA PRO A 101 8.10 -1.18 -8.54
C PRO A 101 6.75 -1.04 -7.86
N GLY A 102 5.85 -2.00 -8.10
CA GLY A 102 4.47 -2.00 -7.62
C GLY A 102 3.47 -1.38 -8.60
N LEU A 103 3.92 -0.77 -9.72
CA LEU A 103 2.99 -0.12 -10.63
C LEU A 103 2.07 -1.10 -11.38
N ILE A 104 2.61 -2.18 -11.99
CA ILE A 104 1.83 -3.01 -12.92
C ILE A 104 0.83 -3.88 -12.15
N GLY A 105 1.33 -4.65 -11.19
CA GLY A 105 0.55 -5.45 -10.25
C GLY A 105 -0.40 -4.57 -9.45
N GLY A 106 0.05 -3.39 -9.03
CA GLY A 106 -0.79 -2.38 -8.40
C GLY A 106 -1.96 -1.94 -9.27
N ILE A 107 -1.75 -1.60 -10.55
CA ILE A 107 -2.85 -1.22 -11.46
C ILE A 107 -3.85 -2.37 -11.63
N ILE A 108 -3.37 -3.58 -11.87
CA ILE A 108 -4.23 -4.76 -12.07
C ILE A 108 -5.09 -4.99 -10.82
N THR A 109 -4.47 -5.05 -9.66
CA THR A 109 -5.15 -5.29 -8.38
C THR A 109 -6.06 -4.14 -7.98
N ALA A 110 -5.68 -2.88 -8.25
CA ALA A 110 -6.53 -1.70 -8.00
C ALA A 110 -7.79 -1.70 -8.89
N VAL A 111 -7.66 -2.05 -10.18
CA VAL A 111 -8.81 -2.18 -11.08
C VAL A 111 -9.77 -3.26 -10.58
N ILE A 112 -9.23 -4.42 -10.18
CA ILE A 112 -10.00 -5.50 -9.59
C ILE A 112 -10.71 -5.01 -8.31
N SER A 113 -9.99 -4.41 -7.37
CA SER A 113 -10.55 -3.85 -6.14
C SER A 113 -11.63 -2.81 -6.39
N PHE A 114 -11.42 -1.90 -7.34
CA PHE A 114 -12.39 -0.87 -7.70
C PHE A 114 -13.66 -1.47 -8.31
N ALA A 115 -13.53 -2.41 -9.25
CA ALA A 115 -14.67 -3.10 -9.86
C ALA A 115 -15.53 -3.80 -8.81
N PHE A 116 -14.90 -4.35 -7.76
CA PHE A 116 -15.61 -4.95 -6.65
C PHE A 116 -16.32 -3.92 -5.77
N LEU A 117 -15.67 -2.82 -5.40
CA LEU A 117 -16.32 -1.75 -4.64
C LEU A 117 -17.55 -1.23 -5.39
N PHE A 118 -17.43 -1.04 -6.71
CA PHE A 118 -18.54 -0.63 -7.57
C PHE A 118 -19.68 -1.66 -7.58
N SER A 119 -19.35 -2.95 -7.76
CA SER A 119 -20.34 -4.05 -7.83
C SER A 119 -21.16 -4.22 -6.55
N PHE A 120 -20.63 -3.80 -5.39
CA PHE A 120 -21.34 -3.82 -4.11
C PHE A 120 -21.95 -2.47 -3.71
N GLY A 121 -21.91 -1.46 -4.58
CA GLY A 121 -22.44 -0.12 -4.26
C GLY A 121 -21.66 0.62 -3.17
N LEU A 122 -20.39 0.26 -2.94
CA LEU A 122 -19.53 0.85 -1.92
C LEU A 122 -18.78 2.09 -2.43
N VAL A 123 -19.45 2.89 -3.25
CA VAL A 123 -18.92 4.08 -3.94
C VAL A 123 -19.48 5.39 -3.39
N ASP A 124 -19.85 5.41 -2.11
CA ASP A 124 -20.27 6.61 -1.40
C ASP A 124 -19.10 7.59 -1.23
N TYR A 125 -19.30 8.86 -1.59
CA TYR A 125 -18.29 9.93 -1.52
C TYR A 125 -17.63 10.05 -0.13
N ARG A 126 -18.34 9.70 0.94
CA ARG A 126 -17.81 9.73 2.31
C ARG A 126 -16.67 8.74 2.50
N TYR A 127 -16.74 7.56 1.90
CA TYR A 127 -15.65 6.58 1.97
C TYR A 127 -14.40 7.09 1.28
N TYR A 128 -14.52 7.81 0.16
CA TYR A 128 -13.38 8.42 -0.53
C TYR A 128 -12.69 9.49 0.32
N LEU A 129 -13.44 10.29 1.08
CA LEU A 129 -12.88 11.27 2.01
C LEU A 129 -12.22 10.60 3.21
N TYR A 130 -12.88 9.64 3.85
CA TYR A 130 -12.33 8.91 4.99
C TYR A 130 -11.11 8.06 4.60
N ALA A 131 -11.05 7.59 3.37
CA ALA A 131 -9.88 6.91 2.82
C ALA A 131 -8.66 7.81 2.72
N LEU A 132 -8.80 9.13 2.52
CA LEU A 132 -7.66 10.05 2.60
C LEU A 132 -7.08 10.09 4.01
N VAL A 133 -7.94 10.12 5.03
CA VAL A 133 -7.51 10.05 6.44
C VAL A 133 -6.85 8.70 6.72
N THR A 134 -7.43 7.62 6.24
CA THR A 134 -6.88 6.26 6.39
C THR A 134 -5.51 6.14 5.71
N LEU A 135 -5.33 6.72 4.52
CA LEU A 135 -4.06 6.76 3.80
C LEU A 135 -2.99 7.51 4.61
N LEU A 136 -3.33 8.66 5.20
CA LEU A 136 -2.40 9.41 6.04
C LEU A 136 -1.98 8.63 7.29
N ILE A 137 -2.92 7.88 7.91
CA ILE A 137 -2.62 7.01 9.04
C ILE A 137 -1.65 5.89 8.62
N ILE A 138 -1.91 5.22 7.50
CA ILE A 138 -1.05 4.15 6.96
C ILE A 138 0.35 4.69 6.65
N PHE A 139 0.46 5.83 5.96
CA PHE A 139 1.76 6.46 5.69
C PHE A 139 2.48 6.86 6.97
N GLY A 140 1.78 7.42 7.95
CA GLY A 140 2.34 7.72 9.27
C GLY A 140 2.91 6.46 9.95
N ASN A 141 2.17 5.34 9.88
CA ASN A 141 2.62 4.06 10.40
C ASN A 141 3.86 3.54 9.68
N ILE A 142 3.89 3.58 8.35
CA ILE A 142 5.05 3.16 7.53
C ILE A 142 6.29 3.99 7.91
N LEU A 143 6.16 5.32 8.00
CA LEU A 143 7.28 6.20 8.38
C LEU A 143 7.80 5.89 9.79
N LEU A 144 6.89 5.62 10.73
CA LEU A 144 7.26 5.22 12.09
C LEU A 144 7.96 3.86 12.10
N SER A 145 7.41 2.87 11.39
CA SER A 145 7.98 1.52 11.24
C SER A 145 9.41 1.59 10.71
N PHE A 146 9.62 2.30 9.60
CA PHE A 146 10.95 2.53 9.03
C PHE A 146 11.90 3.19 10.02
N LYS A 147 11.44 4.18 10.79
CA LYS A 147 12.27 4.88 11.79
C LYS A 147 12.69 3.95 12.91
N VAL A 148 11.76 3.16 13.44
CA VAL A 148 12.03 2.23 14.54
C VAL A 148 12.96 1.11 14.07
N LEU A 149 12.65 0.49 12.93
CA LEU A 149 13.43 -0.63 12.40
C LEU A 149 14.87 -0.23 12.04
N ASN A 150 15.09 0.93 11.42
CA ASN A 150 16.44 1.44 11.14
C ASN A 150 17.24 1.83 12.39
N GLN A 151 16.61 1.97 13.56
CA GLN A 151 17.31 2.19 14.84
C GLN A 151 17.66 0.87 15.53
N LEU A 152 16.95 -0.21 15.21
CA LEU A 152 17.10 -1.53 15.85
C LEU A 152 18.01 -2.48 15.06
N LEU A 153 18.09 -2.31 13.73
CA LEU A 153 18.83 -3.17 12.80
C LEU A 153 19.98 -2.39 12.15
#